data_AF-A0A3D9YYW6-F1
#
_entry.id   AF-A0A3D9YYW6-F1
#
_cell.length_a   1.000
_cell.length_b   1.000
_cell.length_c   1.000
_cell.angle_alpha   90.00
_cell.angle_beta   90.00
_cell.angle_gamma   90.00
#
_symmetry.space_group_name_H-M   'P 1'
#
loop_
_entity.id
_entity.type
_entity.pdbx_description
1 polymer ?
#
loop_
_entity_poly.entity_id
_entity_poly.type
_entity_poly.pdbx_seq_one_letter_code
_entity_poly.pdbx_strand_id
1 'polypeptide(L)'
;MPHIIIFKDADFLGDHKHIFQGRENLQNMDGGFNDTISSFYIVDGYWEFFKDYMWEHPYPLNQTPAILGPGAYPSVTDVLGAGSNDNITGLRPMELVNGVWIPVSLTTPAPVNLTIKKEHTVTARAH
;
A
#
# COMPACT_ATOMS: atom_id res chain seq x y z
N MET A 1 3.28 -8.15 -7.53
CA MET A 1 3.97 -7.71 -6.30
C MET A 1 3.82 -6.22 -6.26
N PRO A 2 3.37 -5.61 -5.15
CA PRO A 2 3.11 -4.18 -5.11
C PRO A 2 4.34 -3.38 -5.59
N HIS A 3 4.10 -2.41 -6.44
CA HIS A 3 5.16 -1.59 -7.01
C HIS A 3 4.64 -0.18 -7.31
N ILE A 4 5.30 0.81 -6.72
CA ILE A 4 5.09 2.24 -6.99
C ILE A 4 6.43 2.89 -7.35
N ILE A 5 6.37 3.89 -8.22
CA ILE A 5 7.47 4.80 -8.52
C ILE A 5 7.09 6.17 -7.99
N ILE A 6 7.90 6.73 -7.11
CA ILE A 6 7.70 8.08 -6.54
C ILE A 6 8.70 9.06 -7.14
N PHE A 7 8.27 10.31 -7.33
CA PHE A 7 9.04 11.38 -7.96
C PHE A 7 9.03 12.63 -7.08
N LYS A 8 10.16 13.32 -7.04
CA LYS A 8 10.26 14.57 -6.26
C LYS A 8 9.47 15.71 -6.87
N ASP A 9 9.39 15.77 -8.20
CA ASP A 9 8.70 16.84 -8.90
C ASP A 9 7.36 16.36 -9.47
N ALA A 10 6.50 17.31 -9.82
CA ALA A 10 5.25 17.04 -10.54
C ALA A 10 5.52 16.43 -11.93
N ASP A 11 4.49 15.86 -12.54
CA ASP A 11 4.53 15.30 -13.90
C ASP A 11 5.62 14.23 -14.12
N PHE A 12 5.96 13.47 -13.06
CA PHE A 12 6.95 12.39 -13.07
C PHE A 12 8.39 12.86 -13.36
N LEU A 13 8.71 14.08 -12.96
CA LEU A 13 10.04 14.67 -13.14
C LEU A 13 10.91 14.55 -11.88
N GLY A 14 12.18 14.92 -12.03
CA GLY A 14 13.15 14.94 -10.93
C GLY A 14 13.67 13.56 -10.54
N ASP A 15 14.30 13.49 -9.37
CA ASP A 15 14.74 12.23 -8.79
C ASP A 15 13.55 11.30 -8.55
N HIS A 16 13.76 10.00 -8.76
CA HIS A 16 12.73 9.00 -8.51
C HIS A 16 13.25 7.75 -7.81
N LYS A 17 12.33 7.01 -7.17
CA LYS A 17 12.59 5.72 -6.51
C LYS A 17 11.50 4.71 -6.81
N HIS A 18 11.89 3.45 -6.94
CA HIS A 18 10.99 2.32 -6.99
C HIS A 18 10.80 1.77 -5.57
N ILE A 19 9.55 1.56 -5.16
CA ILE A 19 9.20 1.02 -3.84
C ILE A 19 8.32 -0.21 -4.05
N PHE A 20 8.74 -1.32 -3.45
CA PHE A 20 8.05 -2.62 -3.56
C PHE A 20 7.41 -3.09 -2.24
N GLN A 21 7.66 -2.36 -1.15
CA GLN A 21 7.30 -2.71 0.21
C GLN A 21 6.93 -1.46 0.99
N GLY A 22 6.13 -1.62 2.05
CA GLY A 22 5.76 -0.50 2.92
C GLY A 22 6.98 0.16 3.55
N ARG A 23 6.91 1.49 3.67
CA ARG A 23 7.88 2.34 4.36
C ARG A 23 7.14 3.17 5.38
N GLU A 24 7.44 2.92 6.65
CA GLU A 24 6.89 3.68 7.77
C GLU A 24 7.51 5.07 7.92
N ASN A 25 8.71 5.28 7.36
CA ASN A 25 9.41 6.56 7.36
C ASN A 25 10.37 6.64 6.18
N LEU A 26 10.13 7.59 5.28
CA LEU A 26 10.95 7.85 4.09
C LEU A 26 12.26 8.57 4.41
N GLN A 27 12.41 9.16 5.60
CA GLN A 27 13.66 9.77 6.06
C GLN A 27 14.83 8.79 6.07
N ASN A 28 14.53 7.50 6.29
CA ASN A 28 15.53 6.43 6.33
C ASN A 28 15.90 5.91 4.94
N MET A 29 15.29 6.43 3.87
CA MET A 29 15.66 6.12 2.49
C MET A 29 16.74 7.06 1.99
N ASP A 30 17.58 6.53 1.11
CA ASP A 30 18.59 7.33 0.43
C ASP A 30 17.95 8.33 -0.55
N GLY A 31 18.63 9.46 -0.76
CA GLY A 31 18.19 10.48 -1.72
C GLY A 31 17.19 11.50 -1.17
N GLY A 32 16.82 11.45 0.11
CA GLY A 32 16.04 12.50 0.77
C GLY A 32 14.63 12.65 0.20
N PHE A 33 13.86 11.55 0.21
CA PHE A 33 12.49 11.48 -0.31
C PHE A 33 11.40 11.79 0.73
N ASN A 34 11.76 11.96 2.01
CA ASN A 34 10.81 12.39 3.02
C ASN A 34 10.29 13.78 2.67
N ASP A 35 8.98 13.98 2.70
CA ASP A 35 8.36 15.29 2.53
C ASP A 35 8.85 16.04 1.27
N THR A 36 9.03 15.30 0.17
CA THR A 36 9.46 15.87 -1.13
C THR A 36 8.75 15.23 -2.31
N ILE A 37 7.76 14.36 -2.08
CA ILE A 37 7.06 13.67 -3.17
C ILE A 37 5.99 14.60 -3.74
N SER A 38 6.06 14.86 -5.05
CA SER A 38 5.07 15.68 -5.77
C SER A 38 4.27 14.87 -6.80
N SER A 39 4.76 13.73 -7.28
CA SER A 39 4.01 12.84 -8.18
C SER A 39 4.41 11.37 -8.02
N PHE A 40 3.56 10.46 -8.51
CA PHE A 40 3.84 9.02 -8.47
C PHE A 40 3.12 8.22 -9.57
N TYR A 41 3.71 7.08 -9.93
CA TYR A 41 3.10 6.10 -10.82
C TYR A 41 2.96 4.77 -10.07
N ILE A 42 1.72 4.29 -9.91
CA ILE A 42 1.48 2.96 -9.32
C ILE A 42 1.48 1.94 -10.45
N VAL A 43 2.48 1.06 -10.44
CA VAL A 43 2.63 0.00 -11.44
C VAL A 43 1.77 -1.20 -11.09
N ASP A 44 1.78 -1.61 -9.81
CA ASP A 44 1.01 -2.74 -9.30
C ASP A 44 0.61 -2.56 -7.83
N GLY A 45 -0.48 -3.21 -7.44
CA GLY A 45 -1.06 -3.15 -6.10
C GLY A 45 -1.87 -1.88 -5.84
N TYR A 46 -2.44 -1.81 -4.63
CA TYR A 46 -3.08 -0.63 -4.10
C TYR A 46 -2.20 -0.02 -3.02
N TRP A 47 -2.22 1.30 -2.86
CA TRP A 47 -1.34 2.01 -1.95
C TRP A 47 -2.08 3.03 -1.11
N GLU A 48 -1.66 3.14 0.15
CA GLU A 48 -2.09 4.14 1.12
C GLU A 48 -0.89 4.99 1.53
N PHE A 49 -1.11 6.29 1.76
CA PHE A 49 -0.08 7.30 2.02
C PHE A 49 -0.34 8.02 3.33
N PHE A 50 0.74 8.42 3.99
CA PHE A 50 0.73 8.93 5.36
C PHE A 50 1.55 10.19 5.49
N LYS A 51 0.99 11.16 6.21
CA LYS A 51 1.67 12.40 6.52
C LYS A 51 2.78 12.20 7.54
N ASP A 52 2.55 11.35 8.53
CA ASP A 52 3.48 11.13 9.64
C ASP A 52 4.08 9.71 9.61
N TYR A 53 5.16 9.54 10.37
CA TYR A 53 5.87 8.26 10.46
C TYR A 53 5.02 7.17 11.13
N MET A 54 5.47 5.91 11.07
CA MET A 54 4.73 4.76 11.64
C MET A 54 3.32 4.56 11.05
N TRP A 55 3.10 5.06 9.82
CA TRP A 55 1.80 5.04 9.14
C TRP A 55 0.70 5.77 9.92
N GLU A 56 1.04 6.88 10.58
CA GLU A 56 0.09 7.78 11.23
C GLU A 56 -0.48 8.82 10.27
N HIS A 57 -1.70 9.29 10.56
CA HIS A 57 -2.41 10.32 9.78
C HIS A 57 -2.48 10.00 8.26
N PRO A 58 -3.25 8.97 7.85
CA PRO A 58 -3.45 8.68 6.44
C PRO A 58 -4.11 9.85 5.72
N TYR A 59 -3.69 10.11 4.49
CA TYR A 59 -4.34 11.11 3.64
C TYR A 59 -5.77 10.68 3.30
N PRO A 60 -6.78 11.54 3.49
CA PRO A 60 -8.17 11.17 3.26
C PRO A 60 -8.62 11.40 1.81
N LEU A 61 -9.49 10.52 1.32
CA LEU A 61 -10.38 10.74 0.19
C LEU A 61 -11.82 10.57 0.71
N ASN A 62 -12.60 11.66 0.69
CA ASN A 62 -13.99 11.68 1.17
C ASN A 62 -14.18 11.11 2.60
N GLN A 63 -13.38 11.59 3.57
CA GLN A 63 -13.43 11.19 4.99
C GLN A 63 -12.93 9.78 5.33
N THR A 64 -12.51 9.00 4.33
CA THR A 64 -11.85 7.69 4.51
C THR A 64 -10.42 7.75 4.00
N PRO A 65 -9.50 6.86 4.42
CA PRO A 65 -8.16 6.81 3.84
C PRO A 65 -8.19 6.65 2.31
N ALA A 66 -7.34 7.42 1.62
CA ALA A 66 -7.16 7.32 0.19
C ALA A 66 -6.38 6.04 -0.15
N ILE A 67 -7.04 5.11 -0.85
CA ILE A 67 -6.43 3.88 -1.34
C ILE A 67 -6.43 3.95 -2.87
N LEU A 68 -5.23 4.04 -3.45
CA LEU A 68 -5.02 4.30 -4.86
C LEU A 68 -4.50 3.06 -5.57
N GLY A 69 -5.08 2.73 -6.71
CA GLY A 69 -4.68 1.57 -7.53
C GLY A 69 -3.67 1.92 -8.62
N PRO A 70 -3.42 0.99 -9.56
CA PRO A 70 -2.53 1.25 -10.69
C PRO A 70 -2.96 2.46 -11.53
N GLY A 71 -1.99 3.29 -11.90
CA GLY A 71 -2.26 4.51 -12.64
C GLY A 71 -1.17 5.57 -12.51
N ALA A 72 -1.35 6.62 -13.30
CA ALA A 72 -0.49 7.80 -13.33
C ALA A 72 -1.10 8.92 -12.46
N TYR A 73 -0.30 9.47 -11.56
CA TYR A 73 -0.69 10.54 -10.64
C TYR A 73 0.31 11.70 -10.75
N PRO A 74 0.12 12.61 -11.73
CA PRO A 74 1.10 13.67 -12.03
C PRO A 74 1.17 14.75 -10.94
N SER A 75 0.21 14.77 -10.02
CA SER A 75 0.13 15.66 -8.86
C SER A 75 -0.43 14.87 -7.68
N VAL A 76 0.30 14.83 -6.56
CA VAL A 76 -0.21 14.20 -5.32
C VAL A 76 -1.42 14.96 -4.76
N THR A 77 -1.46 16.29 -4.97
CA THR A 77 -2.53 17.15 -4.44
C THR A 77 -3.89 16.81 -5.05
N ASP A 78 -3.92 16.35 -6.30
CA ASP A 78 -5.17 16.04 -7.01
C ASP A 78 -5.88 14.81 -6.44
N VAL A 79 -5.13 13.92 -5.78
CA VAL A 79 -5.64 12.63 -5.29
C VAL A 79 -5.56 12.45 -3.78
N LEU A 80 -4.68 13.20 -3.10
CA LEU A 80 -4.53 13.19 -1.64
C LEU A 80 -5.02 14.48 -0.98
N GLY A 81 -5.36 15.52 -1.76
CA GLY A 81 -5.91 16.78 -1.29
C GLY A 81 -4.86 17.84 -0.95
N ALA A 82 -5.34 19.04 -0.59
CA ALA A 82 -4.51 20.20 -0.30
C ALA A 82 -3.52 19.94 0.85
N GLY A 83 -2.26 20.38 0.68
CA GLY A 83 -1.20 20.23 1.66
C GLY A 83 -0.54 18.84 1.68
N SER A 84 -0.79 18.00 0.68
CA SER A 84 -0.11 16.70 0.51
C SER A 84 1.20 16.79 -0.27
N ASN A 85 1.37 17.81 -1.11
CA ASN A 85 2.64 18.05 -1.83
C ASN A 85 3.79 18.22 -0.85
N ASP A 86 4.89 17.51 -1.10
CA ASP A 86 6.10 17.59 -0.28
C ASP A 86 5.83 17.37 1.22
N ASN A 87 4.91 16.45 1.54
CA ASN A 87 4.47 16.24 2.92
C ASN A 87 4.13 14.76 3.22
N ILE A 88 4.64 13.86 2.38
CA ILE A 88 4.47 12.42 2.55
C ILE A 88 5.70 11.85 3.27
N THR A 89 5.49 11.27 4.45
CA THR A 89 6.53 10.61 5.24
C THR A 89 6.43 9.08 5.15
N GLY A 90 5.26 8.52 4.87
CA GLY A 90 5.06 7.06 4.83
C GLY A 90 4.12 6.60 3.72
N LEU A 91 4.27 5.33 3.33
CA LEU A 91 3.38 4.67 2.38
C LEU A 91 3.39 3.16 2.61
N ARG A 92 2.28 2.48 2.27
CA ARG A 92 2.23 1.03 2.31
C ARG A 92 1.31 0.44 1.24
N PRO A 93 1.62 -0.77 0.77
CA PRO A 93 0.70 -1.51 -0.08
C PRO A 93 -0.50 -2.05 0.71
N MET A 94 -1.65 -2.05 0.06
CA MET A 94 -2.94 -2.51 0.54
C MET A 94 -3.48 -3.60 -0.37
N GLU A 95 -4.28 -4.50 0.20
CA GLU A 95 -5.03 -5.51 -0.54
C GLU A 95 -6.48 -5.56 -0.05
N LEU A 96 -7.40 -5.91 -0.94
CA LEU A 96 -8.81 -6.04 -0.64
C LEU A 96 -9.12 -7.50 -0.33
N VAL A 97 -9.38 -7.83 0.93
CA VAL A 97 -9.74 -9.17 1.38
C VAL A 97 -11.16 -9.15 1.92
N ASN A 98 -12.06 -9.91 1.29
CA ASN A 98 -13.48 -9.99 1.65
C ASN A 98 -14.17 -8.62 1.73
N GLY A 99 -13.81 -7.69 0.84
CA GLY A 99 -14.35 -6.32 0.81
C GLY A 99 -13.77 -5.37 1.86
N VAL A 100 -12.74 -5.79 2.58
CA VAL A 100 -12.03 -4.97 3.57
C VAL A 100 -10.60 -4.73 3.11
N TRP A 101 -10.17 -3.47 3.12
CA TRP A 101 -8.78 -3.11 2.84
C TRP A 101 -7.90 -3.43 4.04
N ILE A 102 -6.87 -4.25 3.81
CA ILE A 102 -5.87 -4.60 4.81
C ILE A 102 -4.46 -4.33 4.26
N PRO A 103 -3.48 -4.00 5.12
CA PRO A 103 -2.10 -3.87 4.68
C PRO A 103 -1.56 -5.20 4.17
N VAL A 104 -0.83 -5.17 3.05
CA VAL A 104 -0.12 -6.36 2.57
C VAL A 104 0.96 -6.70 3.60
N SER A 105 0.75 -7.78 4.34
CA SER A 105 1.71 -8.27 5.32
C SER A 105 2.80 -9.05 4.60
N LEU A 106 4.04 -8.59 4.68
CA LEU A 106 5.22 -9.36 4.22
C LEU A 106 5.57 -10.46 5.21
N THR A 107 4.58 -11.16 5.78
CA THR A 107 4.86 -12.34 6.56
C THR A 107 5.45 -13.37 5.61
N THR A 108 6.65 -13.86 5.93
CA THR A 108 7.08 -15.21 5.57
C THR A 108 5.85 -16.12 5.63
N PRO A 109 5.60 -16.97 4.62
CA PRO A 109 4.34 -17.68 4.50
C PRO A 109 4.05 -18.36 5.83
N ALA A 110 2.97 -17.92 6.50
CA ALA A 110 2.47 -18.63 7.66
C ALA A 110 2.23 -20.08 7.21
N PRO A 111 2.67 -21.10 7.97
CA PRO A 111 2.36 -22.48 7.61
C PRO A 111 0.85 -22.58 7.52
N VAL A 112 0.36 -22.85 6.31
CA VAL A 112 -1.04 -23.09 6.04
C VAL A 112 -1.40 -24.40 6.77
N ASN A 113 -1.90 -24.28 7.99
CA ASN A 113 -2.58 -25.38 8.67
C ASN A 113 -3.96 -25.55 8.02
N LEU A 114 -3.99 -26.21 6.85
CA LEU A 114 -5.22 -26.78 6.30
C LEU A 114 -5.69 -27.87 7.27
N THR A 115 -6.56 -27.51 8.20
CA THR A 115 -7.39 -28.50 8.87
C THR A 115 -8.39 -28.99 7.84
N ILE A 116 -8.03 -30.04 7.12
CA ILE A 116 -8.97 -30.80 6.30
C ILE A 116 -9.98 -31.40 7.28
N LYS A 117 -11.19 -30.84 7.36
CA LYS A 117 -12.33 -31.55 7.93
C LYS A 117 -12.56 -32.77 7.03
N LYS A 118 -12.10 -33.95 7.47
CA LYS A 118 -12.54 -35.21 6.88
C LYS A 118 -14.01 -35.38 7.23
N GLU A 119 -14.89 -34.92 6.36
CA GLU A 119 -16.21 -35.52 6.26
C GLU A 119 -16.06 -36.84 5.52
N HIS A 120 -16.14 -37.94 6.26
CA HIS A 120 -16.44 -39.25 5.68
C HIS A 120 -17.57 -39.87 6.49
N THR A 121 -18.79 -39.59 6.05
CA THR A 121 -19.96 -40.41 6.35
C THR A 121 -19.83 -41.68 5.52
N VAL A 122 -19.61 -42.83 6.15
CA VAL A 122 -20.04 -44.11 5.58
C VAL A 122 -20.62 -44.96 6.70
N THR A 123 -21.95 -45.02 6.70
CA THR A 123 -22.72 -46.04 7.39
C THR A 123 -22.63 -47.33 6.57
N ALA A 124 -22.21 -48.43 7.19
CA ALA A 124 -22.53 -49.76 6.72
C ALA A 124 -22.69 -50.70 7.93
N ARG A 125 -23.96 -51.05 8.22
CA ARG A 125 -24.34 -52.25 8.97
C ARG A 125 -24.40 -53.43 8.00
N ALA A 126 -23.93 -54.59 8.43
CA ALA A 126 -24.32 -55.97 8.08
C ALA A 126 -23.14 -56.89 8.42
N HIS A 127 -23.26 -58.09 8.97
CA HIS A 127 -24.35 -58.87 9.54
C HIS A 127 -23.68 -59.89 10.47
#